data_AF-S3NK21-F1
#
_entry.id   AF-S3NK21-F1
#
_cell.length_a   1.000
_cell.length_b   1.000
_cell.length_c   1.000
_cell.angle_alpha   90.00
_cell.angle_beta   90.00
_cell.angle_gamma   90.00
#
_symmetry.space_group_name_H-M   'P 1'
#
loop_
_entity.id
_entity.type
_entity.pdbx_description
1 polymer ?
#
loop_
_entity_poly.entity_id
_entity_poly.type
_entity_poly.pdbx_seq_one_letter_code
_entity_poly.pdbx_strand_id
1 'polypeptide(L)'
;MPKATDRYLEAEEEIERVLKILEIKYEKKFQFKSTRHWRFDFHLVEHRILIEIAGGPWSGGRGGKLATKAWSMDRYDVAAEMGYSVVRLESARSYKIKEDGPLQIQACFADKWLKDLKRLSFNETKDI
;
A
#
# COMPACT_ATOMS: atom_id res chain seq x y z
N MET A 1 0.44 6.57 -18.62
CA MET A 1 0.10 6.62 -17.17
C MET A 1 0.33 8.04 -16.68
N PRO A 2 -0.28 8.53 -15.59
CA PRO A 2 0.00 9.87 -15.11
C PRO A 2 1.43 9.88 -14.55
N LYS A 3 2.13 11.02 -14.64
CA LYS A 3 3.45 11.15 -14.02
C LYS A 3 3.27 11.02 -12.50
N ALA A 4 4.12 10.21 -11.87
CA ALA A 4 4.18 10.14 -10.41
C ALA A 4 4.60 11.50 -9.84
N THR A 5 4.06 11.85 -8.67
CA THR A 5 4.53 13.05 -7.94
C THR A 5 5.91 12.80 -7.32
N ASP A 6 6.72 13.84 -7.13
CA ASP A 6 8.03 13.69 -6.48
C ASP A 6 7.90 13.11 -5.06
N ARG A 7 6.86 13.51 -4.32
CA ARG A 7 6.55 12.95 -3.00
C ARG A 7 6.21 11.46 -3.02
N TYR A 8 5.56 10.99 -4.08
CA TYR A 8 5.36 9.56 -4.26
C TYR A 8 6.70 8.86 -4.48
N LEU A 9 7.58 9.42 -5.32
CA LEU A 9 8.87 8.81 -5.63
C LEU A 9 9.76 8.72 -4.38
N GLU A 10 9.81 9.80 -3.60
CA GLU A 10 10.49 9.86 -2.30
C GLU A 10 9.92 8.80 -1.33
N ALA A 11 8.58 8.70 -1.23
CA ALA A 11 7.94 7.71 -0.38
C ALA A 11 8.22 6.28 -0.83
N GLU A 12 8.08 5.98 -2.13
CA GLU A 12 8.34 4.66 -2.70
C GLU A 12 9.78 4.20 -2.43
N GLU A 13 10.76 5.10 -2.64
CA GLU A 13 12.17 4.82 -2.38
C GLU A 13 12.44 4.56 -0.89
N GLU A 14 11.87 5.38 0.00
CA GLU A 14 12.07 5.25 1.44
C GLU A 14 11.43 3.98 2.00
N ILE A 15 10.20 3.66 1.57
CA ILE A 15 9.52 2.42 1.97
C ILE A 15 10.33 1.22 1.50
N GLU A 16 10.80 1.22 0.26
CA GLU A 16 11.62 0.12 -0.25
C GLU A 16 12.93 -0.03 0.54
N ARG A 17 13.59 1.08 0.90
CA ARG A 17 14.76 1.05 1.79
C ARG A 17 14.44 0.40 3.13
N VAL A 18 13.37 0.84 3.79
CA VAL A 18 12.99 0.33 5.11
C VAL A 18 12.64 -1.16 5.05
N LEU A 19 11.89 -1.61 4.03
CA LEU A 19 11.55 -3.02 3.85
C LEU A 19 12.81 -3.90 3.71
N LYS A 20 13.83 -3.42 2.98
CA LYS A 20 15.13 -4.09 2.87
C LYS A 20 15.86 -4.16 4.21
N ILE A 21 15.91 -3.04 4.94
CA ILE A 21 16.59 -2.96 6.25
C ILE A 21 15.94 -3.90 7.28
N LEU A 22 14.60 -4.00 7.27
CA LEU A 22 13.84 -4.86 8.18
C LEU A 22 13.72 -6.31 7.72
N GLU A 23 14.29 -6.63 6.55
CA GLU A 23 14.21 -7.95 5.92
C GLU A 23 12.76 -8.46 5.84
N ILE A 24 11.84 -7.56 5.46
CA ILE A 24 10.45 -7.92 5.18
C ILE A 24 10.37 -8.30 3.70
N LYS A 25 9.96 -9.53 3.40
CA LYS A 25 9.81 -9.97 2.00
C LYS A 25 8.69 -9.20 1.31
N TYR A 26 8.98 -8.65 0.13
CA TYR A 26 8.03 -7.87 -0.63
C TYR A 26 8.09 -8.13 -2.14
N GLU A 27 6.98 -7.87 -2.81
CA GLU A 27 6.88 -7.79 -4.27
C GLU A 27 6.46 -6.37 -4.67
N LYS A 28 7.03 -5.82 -5.75
CA LYS A 28 6.64 -4.50 -6.27
C LYS A 28 5.56 -4.63 -7.33
N LYS A 29 4.72 -3.61 -7.46
CA LYS A 29 3.70 -3.49 -8.53
C LYS A 29 2.80 -4.74 -8.59
N PHE A 30 2.42 -5.25 -7.43
CA PHE A 30 1.75 -6.53 -7.29
C PHE A 30 0.33 -6.50 -7.83
N GLN A 31 -0.03 -7.55 -8.55
CA GLN A 31 -1.35 -7.77 -9.14
C GLN A 31 -1.90 -9.10 -8.65
N PHE A 32 -2.76 -9.04 -7.64
CA PHE A 32 -3.41 -10.22 -7.05
C PHE A 32 -4.49 -10.84 -7.95
N LYS A 33 -4.97 -10.10 -8.96
CA LYS A 33 -5.97 -10.56 -9.93
C LYS A 33 -5.58 -10.16 -11.36
N SER A 34 -5.16 -11.13 -12.17
CA SER A 34 -4.64 -10.91 -13.53
C SER A 34 -5.67 -10.31 -14.50
N THR A 35 -6.96 -10.58 -14.29
CA THR A 35 -8.05 -10.14 -15.19
C THR A 35 -8.47 -8.68 -15.01
N ARG A 36 -7.99 -8.01 -13.95
CA ARG A 36 -8.25 -6.60 -13.65
C ARG A 36 -6.92 -5.87 -13.61
N HIS A 37 -6.79 -4.69 -14.21
CA HIS A 37 -5.56 -3.88 -14.16
C HIS A 37 -5.26 -3.26 -12.78
N TRP A 38 -5.72 -3.90 -11.69
CA TRP A 38 -5.50 -3.47 -10.32
C TRP A 38 -4.09 -3.82 -9.88
N ARG A 39 -3.36 -2.81 -9.39
CA ARG A 39 -1.99 -2.97 -8.91
C ARG A 39 -1.82 -2.23 -7.61
N PHE A 40 -1.05 -2.82 -6.72
CA PHE A 40 -0.57 -2.20 -5.49
C PHE A 40 0.94 -1.99 -5.60
N ASP A 41 1.46 -0.95 -4.96
CA ASP A 41 2.87 -0.58 -5.09
C ASP A 41 3.76 -1.64 -4.45
N PHE A 42 3.33 -2.19 -3.30
CA PHE A 42 3.98 -3.32 -2.64
C PHE A 42 2.99 -4.38 -2.16
N HIS A 43 3.44 -5.63 -2.13
CA HIS A 43 2.83 -6.73 -1.38
C HIS A 43 3.85 -7.23 -0.36
N LEU A 44 3.53 -7.15 0.93
CA LEU A 44 4.32 -7.73 2.01
C LEU A 44 3.91 -9.19 2.18
N VAL A 45 4.74 -10.09 1.67
CA VAL A 45 4.36 -11.48 1.35
C VAL A 45 3.90 -12.25 2.58
N GLU A 46 4.69 -12.17 3.66
CA GLU A 46 4.45 -12.93 4.88
C GLU A 46 3.26 -12.39 5.69
N HIS A 47 2.91 -11.11 5.51
CA HIS A 47 1.80 -10.47 6.21
C HIS A 47 0.51 -10.41 5.40
N ARG A 48 0.57 -10.77 4.10
CA ARG A 48 -0.53 -10.56 3.14
C ARG A 48 -1.06 -9.11 3.18
N ILE A 49 -0.15 -8.15 3.28
CA ILE A 49 -0.48 -6.72 3.27
C ILE A 49 -0.19 -6.14 1.89
N LEU A 50 -1.16 -5.44 1.32
CA LEU A 50 -1.03 -4.67 0.08
C LEU A 50 -0.89 -3.20 0.41
N ILE A 51 0.17 -2.57 -0.07
CA ILE A 51 0.44 -1.14 0.13
C ILE A 51 0.11 -0.38 -1.16
N GLU A 52 -0.70 0.68 -1.04
CA GLU A 52 -0.86 1.72 -2.05
C GLU A 52 -0.22 3.02 -1.54
N ILE A 53 0.54 3.73 -2.38
CA ILE A 53 1.09 5.05 -2.09
C ILE A 53 0.36 6.09 -2.92
N ALA A 54 -0.31 7.03 -2.24
CA ALA A 54 -0.98 8.17 -2.84
C ALA A 54 -0.04 9.00 -3.74
N GLY A 55 -0.56 9.55 -4.84
CA GLY A 55 0.21 10.33 -5.81
C GLY A 55 1.02 9.50 -6.81
N GLY A 56 0.94 8.16 -6.73
CA GLY A 56 1.52 7.22 -7.67
C GLY A 56 0.70 7.04 -8.95
N PRO A 57 1.32 6.47 -10.01
CA PRO A 57 0.62 6.14 -11.24
C PRO A 57 -0.50 5.11 -11.04
N TRP A 58 -0.41 4.37 -9.92
CA TRP A 58 -1.31 3.33 -9.42
C TRP A 58 -2.00 3.72 -8.09
N SER A 59 -2.09 5.03 -7.77
CA SER A 59 -3.05 5.56 -6.78
C SER A 59 -4.19 6.42 -7.39
N GLY A 60 -5.40 6.32 -6.84
CA GLY A 60 -6.68 6.74 -7.46
C GLY A 60 -6.95 8.24 -7.62
N GLY A 61 -5.90 9.06 -7.73
CA GLY A 61 -5.98 10.51 -7.84
C GLY A 61 -6.39 11.06 -9.22
N ARG A 62 -6.78 10.22 -10.18
CA ARG A 62 -7.23 10.67 -11.49
C ARG A 62 -8.71 11.05 -11.44
N GLY A 63 -9.02 12.34 -11.53
CA GLY A 63 -10.39 12.81 -11.78
C GLY A 63 -10.91 12.38 -13.16
N GLY A 64 -12.24 12.33 -13.31
CA GLY A 64 -12.92 12.11 -14.60
C GLY A 64 -13.28 10.65 -14.91
N LYS A 65 -13.73 10.38 -16.14
CA LYS A 65 -14.32 9.09 -16.57
C LYS A 65 -13.39 7.86 -16.46
N LEU A 66 -12.09 8.05 -16.26
CA LEU A 66 -11.10 6.97 -16.06
C LEU A 66 -10.86 6.63 -14.58
N ALA A 67 -11.45 7.40 -13.65
CA ALA A 67 -11.44 7.12 -12.22
C ALA A 67 -12.13 5.79 -11.89
N THR A 68 -13.07 5.31 -12.70
CA THR A 68 -13.97 4.22 -12.30
C THR A 68 -13.54 2.82 -12.73
N LYS A 69 -12.60 2.65 -13.67
CA LYS A 69 -12.24 1.30 -14.20
C LYS A 69 -11.05 0.62 -13.51
N ALA A 70 -10.05 1.39 -13.06
CA ALA A 70 -8.87 0.85 -12.38
C ALA A 70 -8.90 1.08 -10.85
N TRP A 71 -9.93 1.76 -10.36
CA TRP A 71 -10.00 2.30 -8.99
C TRP A 71 -11.36 2.11 -8.32
N SER A 72 -12.16 1.14 -8.77
CA SER A 72 -13.38 0.85 -8.03
C SER A 72 -13.00 0.41 -6.61
N MET A 73 -13.76 0.89 -5.62
CA MET A 73 -13.59 0.50 -4.22
C MET A 73 -13.68 -1.02 -4.05
N ASP A 74 -14.39 -1.70 -4.97
CA ASP A 74 -14.44 -3.16 -5.08
C ASP A 74 -13.06 -3.82 -5.05
N ARG A 75 -11.97 -3.14 -5.46
CA ARG A 75 -10.63 -3.75 -5.39
C ARG A 75 -10.19 -4.02 -3.95
N TYR A 76 -10.59 -3.17 -3.01
CA TYR A 76 -10.28 -3.33 -1.59
C TYR A 76 -11.13 -4.46 -1.01
N ASP A 77 -12.40 -4.52 -1.36
CA ASP A 77 -13.31 -5.59 -0.94
C ASP A 77 -12.84 -6.95 -1.48
N VAL A 78 -12.50 -7.04 -2.77
CA VAL A 78 -11.98 -8.28 -3.37
C VAL A 78 -10.61 -8.66 -2.79
N ALA A 79 -9.75 -7.68 -2.47
CA ALA A 79 -8.50 -7.96 -1.76
C ALA A 79 -8.78 -8.56 -0.38
N ALA A 80 -9.73 -8.01 0.37
CA ALA A 80 -10.15 -8.51 1.67
C ALA A 80 -10.77 -9.92 1.58
N GLU A 81 -11.64 -10.18 0.60
CA GLU A 81 -12.19 -11.52 0.31
C GLU A 81 -11.10 -12.54 0.01
N MET A 82 -9.99 -12.11 -0.61
CA MET A 82 -8.82 -12.94 -0.88
C MET A 82 -7.84 -13.01 0.31
N GLY A 83 -8.21 -12.49 1.47
CA GLY A 83 -7.41 -12.53 2.70
C GLY A 83 -6.21 -11.59 2.68
N TYR A 84 -6.32 -10.46 1.98
CA TYR A 84 -5.32 -9.38 2.03
C TYR A 84 -5.84 -8.20 2.86
N SER A 85 -4.96 -7.65 3.68
CA SER A 85 -5.17 -6.34 4.28
C SER A 85 -4.61 -5.26 3.37
N VAL A 86 -5.29 -4.13 3.23
CA VAL A 86 -4.83 -3.01 2.41
C VAL A 86 -4.48 -1.81 3.29
N VAL A 87 -3.29 -1.24 3.06
CA VAL A 87 -2.83 -0.01 3.72
C VAL A 87 -2.52 1.04 2.66
N ARG A 88 -3.04 2.24 2.86
CA ARG A 88 -2.83 3.41 1.99
C ARG A 88 -1.88 4.39 2.67
N LEU A 89 -0.75 4.64 2.02
CA LEU A 89 0.25 5.60 2.45
C LEU A 89 0.06 6.94 1.76
N GLU A 90 -0.17 7.97 2.54
CA GLU A 90 -0.46 9.32 2.08
C GLU A 90 0.85 10.09 1.95
N SER A 91 1.35 10.20 0.72
CA SER A 91 2.60 10.93 0.43
C SER A 91 2.46 12.45 0.55
N ALA A 92 1.23 12.97 0.48
CA ALA A 92 0.96 14.38 0.66
C ALA A 92 1.04 14.79 2.15
N ARG A 93 1.49 16.02 2.41
CA ARG A 93 1.54 16.58 3.77
C ARG A 93 0.14 16.76 4.37
N SER A 94 -0.86 16.96 3.53
CA SER A 94 -2.27 17.06 3.90
C SER A 94 -3.09 16.14 3.01
N TYR A 95 -4.02 15.42 3.64
CA TYR A 95 -4.97 14.53 2.99
C TYR A 95 -6.24 14.49 3.82
N LYS A 96 -7.36 14.11 3.19
CA LYS A 96 -8.62 13.89 3.90
C LYS A 96 -8.64 12.45 4.36
N ILE A 97 -8.78 12.24 5.67
CA ILE A 97 -9.06 10.91 6.20
C ILE A 97 -10.45 10.50 5.70
N LYS A 98 -10.50 9.39 4.97
CA LYS A 98 -11.75 8.73 4.63
C LYS A 98 -12.15 7.75 5.73
N GLU A 99 -13.43 7.78 6.13
CA GLU A 99 -14.00 6.80 7.06
C GLU A 99 -14.14 5.43 6.42
N ASP A 100 -14.34 5.40 5.10
CA ASP A 100 -14.48 4.22 4.28
C ASP A 100 -13.18 3.83 3.56
N GLY A 101 -12.99 2.52 3.38
CA GLY A 101 -11.86 1.95 2.66
C GLY A 101 -10.67 1.55 3.55
N PRO A 102 -9.45 1.52 3.01
CA PRO A 102 -8.29 0.95 3.69
C PRO A 102 -7.77 1.87 4.80
N LEU A 103 -6.98 1.29 5.70
CA LEU A 103 -6.22 2.04 6.70
C LEU A 103 -5.33 3.09 6.01
N GLN A 104 -5.43 4.36 6.44
CA GLN A 104 -4.63 5.47 5.92
C GLN A 104 -3.53 5.83 6.92
N ILE A 105 -2.29 5.90 6.45
CA ILE A 105 -1.12 6.31 7.24
C ILE A 105 -0.37 7.38 6.46
N GLN A 106 0.08 8.46 7.12
CA GLN A 106 0.96 9.41 6.47
C GLN A 106 2.31 8.76 6.15
N ALA A 107 2.83 8.95 4.94
CA ALA A 107 4.04 8.26 4.49
C ALA A 107 5.25 8.47 5.41
N CYS A 108 5.37 9.63 6.07
CA CYS A 108 6.44 9.90 7.04
C CYS A 108 6.40 9.01 8.30
N PHE A 109 5.27 8.35 8.58
CA PHE A 109 5.13 7.38 9.68
C PHE A 109 5.25 5.93 9.22
N ALA A 110 5.48 5.67 7.93
CA ALA A 110 5.59 4.31 7.40
C ALA A 110 6.77 3.53 8.01
N ASP A 111 7.91 4.19 8.26
CA ASP A 111 9.05 3.65 9.01
C ASP A 111 8.59 2.99 10.31
N LYS A 112 7.88 3.77 11.13
CA LYS A 112 7.51 3.37 12.48
C LYS A 112 6.54 2.19 12.42
N TRP A 113 5.55 2.30 11.54
CA TRP A 113 4.57 1.26 11.30
C TRP A 113 5.21 -0.06 10.85
N LEU A 114 6.16 -0.04 9.92
CA LEU A 114 6.87 -1.24 9.46
C LEU A 114 7.74 -1.87 10.56
N LYS A 115 8.39 -1.04 11.38
CA LYS A 115 9.14 -1.53 12.57
C LYS A 115 8.22 -2.22 13.56
N ASP A 116 7.05 -1.64 13.82
CA ASP A 116 6.07 -2.22 14.75
C ASP A 116 5.50 -3.53 14.19
N LEU A 117 5.22 -3.60 12.87
CA LEU A 117 4.80 -4.82 12.18
C LEU A 117 5.83 -5.96 12.32
N LYS A 118 7.12 -5.66 12.12
CA LYS A 118 8.21 -6.64 12.28
C LYS A 118 8.29 -7.17 13.72
N ARG A 119 8.11 -6.30 14.72
CA ARG A 119 8.12 -6.68 16.14
C ARG A 119 6.98 -7.64 16.49
N LEU A 120 5.77 -7.35 16.01
CA LEU A 120 4.60 -8.20 16.25
C LEU A 120 4.82 -9.61 15.70
N SER A 121 5.30 -9.69 14.46
CA SER A 121 5.57 -10.97 13.79
C SER A 121 6.63 -11.80 14.52
N PHE A 122 7.61 -11.17 15.15
CA PHE A 122 8.61 -11.86 15.96
C PHE A 122 8.04 -12.36 17.30
N ASN A 123 7.11 -11.62 17.91
CA ASN A 123 6.49 -12.05 19.15
C ASN A 123 5.52 -13.23 18.94
N GLU A 124 4.75 -13.24 17.85
CA GLU A 124 3.87 -14.36 17.50
C GLU A 124 4.64 -15.69 17.35
N THR A 125 5.90 -15.66 16.90
CA THR A 125 6.74 -16.87 16.79
C THR A 125 7.29 -17.39 18.12
N LYS A 126 7.20 -16.62 19.20
CA LYS A 126 7.69 -17.02 20.53
C LYS A 126 6.64 -17.67 21.41
N ASP A 127 5.36 -17.48 21.09
CA ASP A 127 4.23 -17.97 21.87
C ASP A 127 3.74 -19.37 21.39
N ILE A 128 4.57 -20.10 20.63
CA ILE A 128 4.32 -21.47 20.13
C ILE A 128 5.34 -22.45 20.72
#